data_AF-A0A2A5DR74-F1
#
_entry.id   AF-A0A2A5DR74-F1
#
_cell.length_a   1.000
_cell.length_b   1.000
_cell.length_c   1.000
_cell.angle_alpha   90.00
_cell.angle_beta   90.00
_cell.angle_gamma   90.00
#
_symmetry.space_group_name_H-M   'P 1'
#
loop_
_entity.id
_entity.type
_entity.pdbx_description
1 polymer ?
#
loop_
_entity_poly.entity_id
_entity_poly.type
_entity_poly.pdbx_seq_one_letter_code
_entity_poly.pdbx_strand_id
1 'polypeptide(L)'
;MDLKKYDQYVINNADYLIKQKNTGLTMMALAPAYLLSIAPKDFDKKKKAALIKVIENICDTWSDTMEKEFASYGPHCTSEWEIMSICQIKELIGNTLNKKKLNRWKKWADEYCKAQLKRPFYYTSYNHEIMRCAAISYFGKVFQKPSYREQSKNMAKQLLNFASPLGFYEEGPHHGPSMKYNYIMLHGLAWMTRFSKDKNLEKATAKLADLMATYAYPDGSTMGPLDGRQTSGLSSRLGLQCGLELSNKGTSLQRKNYSTTYDNAIKENDPEFMLRYFSISSAIYFKSFKIKWLKEKQIPLDKNCQWIESSPDFKALVKRKGKWVCCLSAHNSHIPKETKSVFRLERQSRIELWHKDLGLVIGGGHNKYGNKTPYANCMASTGYLDQDFDFGLIKGKDQKANHAMYYARSIKVSFESNHPTIELFFAHYTLKFTVLIVSDKKIKINWQLEHHGVNKIAIQIPIVVPKNGVLISNKKEIKNKYKGNSKLTKGKQFAVQSKERKAFTVKSNGSCGIRHSNMPLITYVEDEADFFDKVPYHIAMLSNQIIKPKKKCSGTFDITIK
;
A
#
# COMPACT_ATOMS: atom_id res chain seq x y z
N MET A 1 -21.77 -1.69 0.03
CA MET A 1 -21.84 -1.16 -1.32
C MET A 1 -23.24 -1.29 -1.82
N ASP A 2 -23.86 -0.13 -1.98
CA ASP A 2 -24.93 -0.04 -2.94
C ASP A 2 -24.30 -0.20 -4.34
N LEU A 3 -24.32 -1.43 -4.86
CA LEU A 3 -23.83 -1.72 -6.21
C LEU A 3 -24.59 -0.87 -7.25
N LYS A 4 -25.84 -0.48 -6.98
CA LYS A 4 -26.60 0.40 -7.87
C LYS A 4 -26.00 1.81 -7.92
N LYS A 5 -25.59 2.35 -6.77
CA LYS A 5 -24.89 3.64 -6.71
C LYS A 5 -23.58 3.60 -7.51
N TYR A 6 -22.85 2.49 -7.44
CA TYR A 6 -21.65 2.32 -8.27
C TYR A 6 -21.98 2.18 -9.75
N ASP A 7 -22.99 1.40 -10.10
CA ASP A 7 -23.44 1.23 -11.48
C ASP A 7 -23.82 2.58 -12.11
N GLN A 8 -24.60 3.38 -11.37
CA GLN A 8 -24.97 4.72 -11.80
C GLN A 8 -23.76 5.62 -11.99
N TYR A 9 -22.77 5.54 -11.08
CA TYR A 9 -21.52 6.28 -11.21
C TYR A 9 -20.77 5.91 -12.50
N VAL A 10 -20.66 4.62 -12.80
CA VAL A 10 -19.99 4.13 -14.02
C VAL A 10 -20.74 4.62 -15.27
N ILE A 11 -22.08 4.53 -15.28
CA ILE A 11 -22.92 5.01 -16.38
C ILE A 11 -22.74 6.51 -16.60
N ASN A 12 -22.75 7.31 -15.53
CA ASN A 12 -22.58 8.77 -15.59
C ASN A 12 -21.19 9.18 -16.10
N ASN A 13 -20.19 8.31 -16.01
CA ASN A 13 -18.83 8.54 -16.47
C ASN A 13 -18.51 7.86 -17.82
N ALA A 14 -19.52 7.56 -18.64
CA ALA A 14 -19.34 6.99 -19.97
C ALA A 14 -18.40 7.82 -20.87
N ASP A 15 -18.55 9.14 -20.86
CA ASP A 15 -17.76 10.03 -21.72
C ASP A 15 -16.29 10.08 -21.30
N TYR A 16 -16.00 9.92 -20.00
CA TYR A 16 -14.63 9.78 -19.50
C TYR A 16 -13.97 8.54 -20.12
N LEU A 17 -14.68 7.40 -20.16
CA LEU A 17 -14.19 6.14 -20.71
C LEU A 17 -13.97 6.20 -22.22
N ILE A 18 -14.85 6.89 -22.96
CA ILE A 18 -14.72 7.05 -24.42
C ILE A 18 -13.50 7.91 -24.78
N LYS A 19 -13.19 8.92 -23.96
CA LYS A 19 -12.11 9.90 -24.23
C LYS A 19 -10.72 9.45 -23.79
N GLN A 20 -10.58 8.32 -23.09
CA GLN A 20 -9.26 7.86 -22.64
C GLN A 20 -8.37 7.50 -23.85
N LYS A 21 -7.12 7.97 -23.82
CA LYS A 21 -6.09 7.55 -24.80
C LYS A 21 -5.76 6.07 -24.58
N ASN A 22 -5.72 5.28 -25.64
CA ASN A 22 -5.32 3.88 -25.54
C ASN A 22 -3.88 3.76 -25.01
N THR A 23 -3.75 3.38 -23.74
CA THR A 23 -2.47 3.09 -23.07
C THR A 23 -2.19 1.59 -22.95
N GLY A 24 -3.06 0.74 -23.50
CA GLY A 24 -2.99 -0.72 -23.30
C GLY A 24 -3.29 -1.18 -21.87
N LEU A 25 -3.70 -0.32 -20.94
CA LEU A 25 -3.99 -0.72 -19.56
C LEU A 25 -5.29 -1.53 -19.46
N THR A 26 -5.30 -2.60 -18.65
CA THR A 26 -6.46 -3.49 -18.43
C THR A 26 -7.75 -2.79 -18.02
N MET A 27 -7.64 -1.76 -17.17
CA MET A 27 -8.80 -0.96 -16.76
C MET A 27 -9.54 -0.31 -17.93
N MET A 28 -8.83 0.01 -19.02
CA MET A 28 -9.40 0.71 -20.15
C MET A 28 -10.31 -0.17 -21.03
N ALA A 29 -10.17 -1.50 -20.98
CA ALA A 29 -11.11 -2.41 -21.66
C ALA A 29 -12.19 -2.91 -20.70
N LEU A 30 -11.82 -3.20 -19.45
CA LEU A 30 -12.74 -3.79 -18.49
C LEU A 30 -13.83 -2.81 -18.02
N ALA A 31 -13.50 -1.55 -17.76
CA ALA A 31 -14.50 -0.56 -17.32
C ALA A 31 -15.58 -0.28 -18.39
N PRO A 32 -15.24 -0.09 -19.69
CA PRO A 32 -16.25 -0.03 -20.76
C PRO A 32 -17.11 -1.29 -20.86
N ALA A 33 -16.52 -2.49 -20.75
CA ALA A 33 -17.28 -3.73 -20.81
C ALA A 33 -18.25 -3.87 -19.64
N TYR A 34 -17.82 -3.47 -18.44
CA TYR A 34 -18.68 -3.40 -17.27
C TYR A 34 -19.84 -2.43 -17.49
N LEU A 35 -19.55 -1.20 -17.95
CA LEU A 35 -20.57 -0.20 -18.28
C LEU A 35 -21.61 -0.77 -19.25
N LEU A 36 -21.18 -1.36 -20.36
CA LEU A 36 -22.06 -1.93 -21.36
C LEU A 36 -22.96 -3.06 -20.81
N SER A 37 -22.49 -3.81 -19.80
CA SER A 37 -23.28 -4.88 -19.17
C SER A 37 -24.37 -4.37 -18.23
N ILE A 38 -24.24 -3.14 -17.74
CA ILE A 38 -25.18 -2.50 -16.80
C ILE A 38 -25.96 -1.35 -17.44
N ALA A 39 -25.62 -0.97 -18.68
CA ALA A 39 -26.24 0.13 -19.39
C ALA A 39 -27.75 -0.11 -19.56
N PRO A 40 -28.59 0.92 -19.40
CA PRO A 40 -30.02 0.79 -19.63
C PRO A 40 -30.31 0.51 -21.12
N LYS A 41 -31.51 0.02 -21.43
CA LYS A 41 -31.87 -0.40 -22.81
C LYS A 41 -31.81 0.74 -23.83
N ASP A 42 -32.08 1.95 -23.39
CA ASP A 42 -32.08 3.21 -24.15
C ASP A 42 -30.71 3.92 -24.16
N PHE A 43 -29.66 3.26 -23.68
CA PHE A 43 -28.31 3.82 -23.71
C PHE A 43 -27.88 4.16 -25.14
N ASP A 44 -27.31 5.36 -25.31
CA ASP A 44 -27.00 5.94 -26.61
C ASP A 44 -26.23 4.98 -27.53
N LYS A 45 -26.78 4.72 -28.72
CA LYS A 45 -26.21 3.75 -29.68
C LYS A 45 -24.82 4.15 -30.16
N LYS A 46 -24.54 5.45 -30.32
CA LYS A 46 -23.22 5.95 -30.74
C LYS A 46 -22.19 5.75 -29.63
N LYS A 47 -22.53 6.05 -28.38
CA LYS A 47 -21.70 5.79 -27.19
C LYS A 47 -21.44 4.29 -27.04
N LYS A 48 -22.45 3.44 -27.22
CA LYS A 48 -22.28 1.98 -27.21
C LYS A 48 -21.27 1.51 -28.27
N ALA A 49 -21.40 1.97 -29.51
CA ALA A 49 -20.45 1.64 -30.58
C ALA A 49 -19.03 2.14 -30.26
N ALA A 50 -18.90 3.35 -29.72
CA ALA A 50 -17.60 3.90 -29.31
C ALA A 50 -16.94 3.07 -28.20
N LEU A 51 -17.68 2.67 -27.17
CA LEU A 51 -17.17 1.82 -26.09
C LEU A 51 -16.74 0.44 -26.60
N ILE A 52 -17.51 -0.17 -27.51
CA ILE A 52 -17.12 -1.44 -28.15
C ILE A 52 -15.79 -1.27 -28.90
N LYS A 53 -15.64 -0.18 -29.66
CA LYS A 53 -14.39 0.11 -30.39
C LYS A 53 -13.20 0.29 -29.44
N VAL A 54 -13.39 0.94 -28.28
CA VAL A 54 -12.36 1.06 -27.24
C VAL A 54 -11.92 -0.33 -26.75
N ILE A 55 -12.88 -1.19 -26.39
CA ILE A 55 -12.60 -2.57 -25.93
C ILE A 55 -11.84 -3.35 -27.00
N GLU A 56 -12.33 -3.31 -28.24
CA GLU A 56 -11.72 -4.03 -29.34
C GLU A 56 -10.29 -3.57 -29.60
N ASN A 57 -10.04 -2.25 -29.67
CA ASN A 57 -8.71 -1.70 -29.91
C ASN A 57 -7.69 -2.14 -28.84
N ILE A 58 -8.11 -2.15 -27.57
CA ILE A 58 -7.22 -2.53 -26.46
C ILE A 58 -6.94 -4.03 -26.47
N CYS A 59 -7.96 -4.87 -26.65
CA CYS A 59 -7.77 -6.32 -26.72
C CYS A 59 -7.01 -6.75 -27.98
N ASP A 60 -7.20 -6.05 -29.11
CA ASP A 60 -6.38 -6.22 -30.31
C ASP A 60 -4.92 -5.83 -30.01
N THR A 61 -4.67 -4.70 -29.33
CA THR A 61 -3.31 -4.30 -28.89
C THR A 61 -2.64 -5.39 -28.04
N TRP A 62 -3.35 -5.96 -27.05
CA TRP A 62 -2.81 -7.07 -26.25
C TRP A 62 -2.47 -8.29 -27.09
N SER A 63 -3.35 -8.64 -28.02
CA SER A 63 -3.16 -9.79 -28.89
C SER A 63 -1.97 -9.56 -29.83
N ASP A 64 -1.82 -8.36 -30.40
CA ASP A 64 -0.72 -7.99 -31.28
C ASP A 64 0.63 -8.04 -30.54
N THR A 65 0.72 -7.41 -29.36
CA THR A 65 1.92 -7.44 -28.50
C THR A 65 2.34 -8.87 -28.21
N MET A 66 1.36 -9.71 -27.91
CA MET A 66 1.62 -11.08 -27.53
C MET A 66 1.97 -12.00 -28.68
N GLU A 67 1.30 -11.89 -29.81
CA GLU A 67 1.66 -12.64 -31.02
C GLU A 67 3.12 -12.32 -31.39
N LYS A 68 3.53 -11.05 -31.27
CA LYS A 68 4.92 -10.62 -31.44
C LYS A 68 5.86 -11.20 -30.38
N GLU A 69 5.54 -11.06 -29.09
CA GLU A 69 6.41 -11.55 -28.00
C GLU A 69 6.54 -13.07 -28.00
N PHE A 70 5.45 -13.79 -28.26
CA PHE A 70 5.44 -15.25 -28.36
C PHE A 70 6.32 -15.75 -29.51
N ALA A 71 6.26 -15.07 -30.66
CA ALA A 71 7.14 -15.38 -31.79
C ALA A 71 8.63 -15.09 -31.49
N SER A 72 8.92 -14.10 -30.65
CA SER A 72 10.29 -13.64 -30.39
C SER A 72 10.97 -14.40 -29.25
N TYR A 73 10.24 -14.70 -28.17
CA TYR A 73 10.83 -15.16 -26.90
C TYR A 73 10.17 -16.45 -26.38
N GLY A 74 9.24 -17.04 -27.13
CA GLY A 74 8.33 -18.03 -26.57
C GLY A 74 7.36 -17.39 -25.57
N PRO A 75 6.64 -18.18 -24.76
CA PRO A 75 5.43 -17.71 -24.10
C PRO A 75 5.66 -16.91 -22.80
N HIS A 76 6.71 -16.08 -22.75
CA HIS A 76 7.07 -15.31 -21.58
C HIS A 76 6.28 -14.00 -21.41
N CYS A 77 5.11 -13.90 -22.04
CA CYS A 77 4.51 -12.63 -22.38
C CYS A 77 3.11 -12.39 -21.76
N THR A 78 2.79 -11.11 -21.50
CA THR A 78 1.65 -10.50 -20.75
C THR A 78 1.47 -10.82 -19.26
N SER A 79 0.75 -9.92 -18.61
CA SER A 79 0.27 -10.12 -17.25
C SER A 79 -1.05 -10.93 -17.24
N GLU A 80 -1.28 -11.56 -16.11
CA GLU A 80 -2.48 -12.33 -15.78
C GLU A 80 -3.76 -11.47 -15.75
N TRP A 81 -3.62 -10.14 -15.66
CA TRP A 81 -4.72 -9.19 -15.62
C TRP A 81 -5.49 -9.14 -16.95
N GLU A 82 -4.78 -9.19 -18.08
CA GLU A 82 -5.33 -9.17 -19.44
C GLU A 82 -6.20 -10.41 -19.68
N ILE A 83 -5.73 -11.57 -19.22
CA ILE A 83 -6.43 -12.86 -19.36
C ILE A 83 -7.73 -12.87 -18.56
N MET A 84 -7.68 -12.43 -17.30
CA MET A 84 -8.90 -12.23 -16.53
C MET A 84 -9.84 -11.22 -17.17
N SER A 85 -9.30 -10.11 -17.71
CA SER A 85 -10.12 -9.09 -18.37
C SER A 85 -10.85 -9.67 -19.58
N ILE A 86 -10.17 -10.46 -20.43
CA ILE A 86 -10.81 -11.13 -21.57
C ILE A 86 -11.92 -12.09 -21.13
N CYS A 87 -11.71 -12.85 -20.05
CA CYS A 87 -12.73 -13.73 -19.49
C CYS A 87 -13.95 -12.93 -19.00
N GLN A 88 -13.72 -11.83 -18.28
CA GLN A 88 -14.78 -10.94 -17.79
C GLN A 88 -15.53 -10.27 -18.95
N ILE A 89 -14.81 -9.72 -19.94
CA ILE A 89 -15.39 -9.11 -21.15
C ILE A 89 -16.28 -10.11 -21.89
N LYS A 90 -15.82 -11.36 -22.06
CA LYS A 90 -16.58 -12.43 -22.72
C LYS A 90 -17.89 -12.74 -21.99
N GLU A 91 -17.88 -12.81 -20.66
CA GLU A 91 -19.08 -13.08 -19.86
C GLU A 91 -20.03 -11.87 -19.86
N LEU A 92 -19.50 -10.66 -19.76
CA LEU A 92 -20.29 -9.43 -19.65
C LEU A 92 -20.99 -9.06 -20.96
N ILE A 93 -20.25 -9.10 -22.09
CA ILE A 93 -20.73 -8.55 -23.37
C ILE A 93 -20.39 -9.40 -24.59
N GLY A 94 -19.93 -10.64 -24.41
CA GLY A 94 -19.42 -11.46 -25.51
C GLY A 94 -20.39 -11.66 -26.69
N ASN A 95 -21.70 -11.54 -26.47
CA ASN A 95 -22.71 -11.65 -27.53
C ASN A 95 -22.83 -10.39 -28.40
N THR A 96 -22.25 -9.27 -27.95
CA THR A 96 -22.25 -7.98 -28.67
C THR A 96 -20.96 -7.79 -29.49
N LEU A 97 -19.92 -8.57 -29.20
CA LEU A 97 -18.60 -8.41 -29.81
C LEU A 97 -18.48 -9.14 -31.15
N ASN A 98 -17.57 -8.67 -32.00
CA ASN A 98 -17.23 -9.37 -33.23
C ASN A 98 -16.69 -10.78 -32.93
N LYS A 99 -17.35 -11.83 -33.45
CA LYS A 99 -16.97 -13.23 -33.21
C LYS A 99 -15.55 -13.56 -33.64
N LYS A 100 -15.05 -13.00 -34.76
CA LYS A 100 -13.69 -13.25 -35.25
C LYS A 100 -12.66 -12.67 -34.27
N LYS A 101 -12.88 -11.43 -33.79
CA LYS A 101 -12.00 -10.80 -32.79
C LYS A 101 -12.00 -11.57 -31.47
N LEU A 102 -13.17 -11.90 -30.95
CA LEU A 102 -13.29 -12.66 -29.71
C LEU A 102 -12.60 -14.05 -29.81
N ASN A 103 -12.70 -14.72 -30.96
CA ASN A 103 -11.99 -15.98 -31.20
C ASN A 103 -10.48 -15.80 -31.26
N ARG A 104 -9.99 -14.68 -31.83
CA ARG A 104 -8.57 -14.32 -31.82
C ARG A 104 -8.07 -14.14 -30.39
N TRP A 105 -8.75 -13.32 -29.58
CA TRP A 105 -8.38 -13.08 -28.19
C TRP A 105 -8.44 -14.36 -27.35
N LYS A 106 -9.45 -15.22 -27.59
CA LYS A 106 -9.54 -16.54 -26.97
C LYS A 106 -8.34 -17.42 -27.32
N LYS A 107 -7.97 -17.52 -28.60
CA LYS A 107 -6.83 -18.33 -29.06
C LYS A 107 -5.57 -17.92 -28.31
N TRP A 108 -5.33 -16.63 -28.27
CA TRP A 108 -4.20 -16.06 -27.56
C TRP A 108 -4.22 -16.39 -26.05
N ALA A 109 -5.35 -16.20 -25.39
CA ALA A 109 -5.48 -16.46 -23.96
C ALA A 109 -5.30 -17.95 -23.62
N ASP A 110 -5.68 -18.85 -24.53
CA ASP A 110 -5.40 -20.29 -24.44
C ASP A 110 -3.89 -20.57 -24.48
N GLU A 111 -3.15 -19.94 -25.40
CA GLU A 111 -1.70 -20.08 -25.51
C GLU A 111 -0.96 -19.56 -24.27
N TYR A 112 -1.38 -18.41 -23.73
CA TYR A 112 -0.89 -17.93 -22.44
C TYR A 112 -1.13 -18.99 -21.34
N CYS A 113 -2.35 -19.49 -21.21
CA CYS A 113 -2.67 -20.48 -20.17
C CYS A 113 -1.82 -21.74 -20.30
N LYS A 114 -1.64 -22.27 -21.52
CA LYS A 114 -0.80 -23.46 -21.79
C LYS A 114 0.63 -23.26 -21.30
N ALA A 115 1.19 -22.10 -21.54
CA ALA A 115 2.55 -21.79 -21.12
C ALA A 115 2.66 -21.55 -19.61
N GLN A 116 1.73 -20.78 -19.06
CA GLN A 116 1.73 -20.44 -17.65
C GLN A 116 1.47 -21.64 -16.74
N LEU A 117 0.74 -22.66 -17.23
CA LEU A 117 0.60 -23.94 -16.53
C LEU A 117 1.94 -24.70 -16.41
N LYS A 118 2.87 -24.51 -17.35
CA LYS A 118 4.20 -25.15 -17.34
C LYS A 118 5.24 -24.34 -16.57
N ARG A 119 4.99 -23.02 -16.38
CA ARG A 119 5.95 -22.12 -15.74
C ARG A 119 6.05 -22.38 -14.23
N PRO A 120 7.24 -22.67 -13.68
CA PRO A 120 7.45 -22.79 -12.23
C PRO A 120 7.04 -21.54 -11.44
N PHE A 121 6.85 -21.68 -10.13
CA PHE A 121 6.80 -20.51 -9.23
C PHE A 121 8.18 -19.84 -9.15
N TYR A 122 8.24 -18.63 -8.58
CA TYR A 122 9.45 -17.79 -8.34
C TYR A 122 9.88 -16.84 -9.46
N TYR A 123 9.17 -16.77 -10.58
CA TYR A 123 9.40 -15.69 -11.55
C TYR A 123 8.88 -14.34 -11.06
N THR A 124 7.90 -14.34 -10.15
CA THR A 124 7.21 -13.13 -9.65
C THR A 124 6.86 -13.27 -8.17
N SER A 125 6.31 -12.21 -7.55
CA SER A 125 5.80 -12.27 -6.18
C SER A 125 4.52 -13.10 -6.07
N TYR A 126 4.23 -13.68 -4.89
CA TYR A 126 3.09 -14.59 -4.70
C TYR A 126 1.72 -14.01 -5.11
N ASN A 127 1.53 -12.68 -5.00
CA ASN A 127 0.31 -12.04 -5.48
C ASN A 127 0.10 -12.21 -7.00
N HIS A 128 1.14 -12.08 -7.83
CA HIS A 128 1.04 -12.37 -9.26
C HIS A 128 0.80 -13.87 -9.50
N GLU A 129 1.40 -14.74 -8.69
CA GLU A 129 1.21 -16.20 -8.82
C GLU A 129 -0.22 -16.65 -8.53
N ILE A 130 -0.88 -16.10 -7.50
CA ILE A 130 -2.29 -16.44 -7.26
C ILE A 130 -3.21 -15.83 -8.31
N MET A 131 -2.86 -14.65 -8.84
CA MET A 131 -3.63 -13.98 -9.87
C MET A 131 -3.52 -14.72 -11.21
N ARG A 132 -2.36 -15.29 -11.51
CA ARG A 132 -2.15 -16.26 -12.60
C ARG A 132 -3.06 -17.49 -12.43
N CYS A 133 -3.11 -18.07 -11.23
CA CYS A 133 -4.01 -19.20 -10.96
C CYS A 133 -5.48 -18.79 -11.19
N ALA A 134 -5.90 -17.62 -10.67
CA ALA A 134 -7.25 -17.09 -10.86
C ALA A 134 -7.58 -16.89 -12.34
N ALA A 135 -6.66 -16.32 -13.13
CA ALA A 135 -6.83 -16.09 -14.56
C ALA A 135 -7.02 -17.40 -15.34
N ILE A 136 -6.15 -18.40 -15.11
CA ILE A 136 -6.22 -19.71 -15.76
C ILE A 136 -7.51 -20.45 -15.38
N SER A 137 -7.89 -20.40 -14.09
CA SER A 137 -9.12 -21.02 -13.61
C SER A 137 -10.36 -20.37 -14.23
N TYR A 138 -10.36 -19.04 -14.34
CA TYR A 138 -11.44 -18.29 -14.97
C TYR A 138 -11.54 -18.61 -16.46
N PHE A 139 -10.41 -18.65 -17.17
CA PHE A 139 -10.37 -19.05 -18.58
C PHE A 139 -10.94 -20.46 -18.75
N GLY A 140 -10.54 -21.40 -17.89
CA GLY A 140 -11.07 -22.76 -17.91
C GLY A 140 -12.56 -22.85 -17.62
N LYS A 141 -13.12 -21.94 -16.81
CA LYS A 141 -14.58 -21.81 -16.61
C LYS A 141 -15.27 -21.27 -17.87
N VAL A 142 -14.81 -20.14 -18.39
CA VAL A 142 -15.48 -19.41 -19.49
C VAL A 142 -15.43 -20.19 -20.81
N PHE A 143 -14.32 -20.89 -21.07
CA PHE A 143 -14.10 -21.63 -22.32
C PHE A 143 -14.12 -23.15 -22.15
N GLN A 144 -14.68 -23.64 -21.04
CA GLN A 144 -14.94 -25.07 -20.79
C GLN A 144 -13.68 -25.95 -20.89
N LYS A 145 -12.58 -25.53 -20.25
CA LYS A 145 -11.34 -26.32 -20.12
C LYS A 145 -11.20 -26.83 -18.67
N PRO A 146 -11.80 -27.98 -18.31
CA PRO A 146 -11.78 -28.49 -16.94
C PRO A 146 -10.36 -28.79 -16.43
N SER A 147 -9.46 -29.26 -17.30
CA SER A 147 -8.06 -29.51 -16.93
C SER A 147 -7.33 -28.25 -16.44
N TYR A 148 -7.64 -27.08 -17.00
CA TYR A 148 -7.04 -25.82 -16.58
C TYR A 148 -7.52 -25.42 -15.18
N ARG A 149 -8.80 -25.68 -14.88
CA ARG A 149 -9.38 -25.42 -13.54
C ARG A 149 -8.73 -26.31 -12.47
N GLU A 150 -8.56 -27.60 -12.75
CA GLU A 150 -7.93 -28.52 -11.81
C GLU A 150 -6.44 -28.22 -11.59
N GLN A 151 -5.68 -27.97 -12.67
CA GLN A 151 -4.26 -27.63 -12.54
C GLN A 151 -4.06 -26.30 -11.81
N SER A 152 -4.82 -25.25 -12.15
CA SER A 152 -4.74 -23.96 -11.45
C SER A 152 -5.15 -24.05 -9.97
N LYS A 153 -6.14 -24.87 -9.63
CA LYS A 153 -6.50 -25.18 -8.24
C LYS A 153 -5.32 -25.84 -7.51
N ASN A 154 -4.68 -26.84 -8.12
CA ASN A 154 -3.53 -27.50 -7.54
C ASN A 154 -2.36 -26.54 -7.32
N MET A 155 -2.05 -25.67 -8.29
CA MET A 155 -1.07 -24.60 -8.16
C MET A 155 -1.43 -23.64 -7.00
N ALA A 156 -2.68 -23.19 -6.92
CA ALA A 156 -3.11 -22.31 -5.83
C ALA A 156 -3.00 -22.99 -4.45
N LYS A 157 -3.25 -24.29 -4.35
CA LYS A 157 -3.02 -25.06 -3.11
C LYS A 157 -1.53 -25.10 -2.73
N GLN A 158 -0.64 -25.26 -3.71
CA GLN A 158 0.80 -25.19 -3.45
C GLN A 158 1.23 -23.83 -2.90
N LEU A 159 0.60 -22.74 -3.36
CA LEU A 159 0.87 -21.40 -2.84
C LEU A 159 0.54 -21.25 -1.34
N LEU A 160 -0.39 -22.04 -0.81
CA LEU A 160 -0.76 -21.99 0.61
C LEU A 160 0.40 -22.34 1.54
N ASN A 161 1.38 -23.10 1.07
CA ASN A 161 2.58 -23.44 1.84
C ASN A 161 3.50 -22.22 2.09
N PHE A 162 3.32 -21.11 1.36
CA PHE A 162 4.07 -19.87 1.56
C PHE A 162 3.36 -18.85 2.44
N ALA A 163 2.17 -19.18 2.96
CA ALA A 163 1.49 -18.32 3.91
C ALA A 163 2.21 -18.38 5.26
N SER A 164 2.44 -17.22 5.88
CA SER A 164 2.99 -17.18 7.24
C SER A 164 2.04 -17.81 8.26
N PRO A 165 2.50 -18.12 9.48
CA PRO A 165 1.62 -18.55 10.56
C PRO A 165 0.49 -17.56 10.88
N LEU A 166 0.62 -16.28 10.50
CA LEU A 166 -0.41 -15.26 10.63
C LEU A 166 -1.28 -15.08 9.37
N GLY A 167 -0.93 -15.75 8.27
CA GLY A 167 -1.72 -15.83 7.04
C GLY A 167 -1.40 -14.78 5.97
N PHE A 168 -0.36 -13.95 6.16
CA PHE A 168 0.14 -13.09 5.07
C PHE A 168 1.15 -13.81 4.19
N TYR A 169 1.41 -13.19 3.05
CA TYR A 169 2.42 -13.60 2.10
C TYR A 169 3.50 -12.52 2.03
N GLU A 170 4.76 -12.96 2.10
CA GLU A 170 5.93 -12.09 1.99
C GLU A 170 6.38 -11.98 0.53
N GLU A 171 7.00 -10.87 0.15
CA GLU A 171 7.62 -10.76 -1.20
C GLU A 171 9.10 -11.17 -1.22
N GLY A 172 9.54 -11.80 -0.13
CA GLY A 172 10.85 -12.37 0.10
C GLY A 172 10.88 -12.91 1.54
N PRO A 173 11.49 -14.08 1.79
CA PRO A 173 11.57 -14.63 3.13
C PRO A 173 12.11 -13.61 4.14
N HIS A 174 11.46 -13.51 5.30
CA HIS A 174 11.83 -12.64 6.42
C HIS A 174 11.76 -11.13 6.14
N HIS A 175 11.02 -10.70 5.11
CA HIS A 175 10.78 -9.28 4.85
C HIS A 175 9.52 -8.72 5.56
N GLY A 176 8.71 -9.61 6.13
CA GLY A 176 7.43 -9.28 6.74
C GLY A 176 6.35 -8.99 5.70
N PRO A 177 5.14 -8.61 6.15
CA PRO A 177 4.04 -8.40 5.24
C PRO A 177 4.29 -7.21 4.31
N SER A 178 3.82 -7.34 3.07
CA SER A 178 3.60 -6.21 2.16
C SER A 178 2.11 -5.92 2.16
N MET A 179 1.64 -5.09 3.09
CA MET A 179 0.21 -4.93 3.40
C MET A 179 -0.62 -4.61 2.15
N LYS A 180 -0.20 -3.64 1.33
CA LYS A 180 -0.89 -3.31 0.07
C LYS A 180 -0.97 -4.50 -0.89
N TYR A 181 0.12 -5.25 -1.06
CA TYR A 181 0.16 -6.37 -1.99
C TYR A 181 -0.51 -7.63 -1.46
N ASN A 182 -0.70 -7.71 -0.14
CA ASN A 182 -1.57 -8.71 0.47
C ASN A 182 -3.05 -8.49 0.13
N TYR A 183 -3.49 -7.27 -0.18
CA TYR A 183 -4.81 -7.09 -0.80
C TYR A 183 -4.88 -7.64 -2.22
N ILE A 184 -3.82 -7.50 -3.02
CA ILE A 184 -3.77 -8.09 -4.36
C ILE A 184 -3.80 -9.62 -4.25
N MET A 185 -3.02 -10.18 -3.32
CA MET A 185 -3.05 -11.59 -2.97
C MET A 185 -4.46 -12.05 -2.54
N LEU A 186 -5.11 -11.28 -1.66
CA LEU A 186 -6.48 -11.55 -1.20
C LEU A 186 -7.47 -11.55 -2.37
N HIS A 187 -7.31 -10.66 -3.35
CA HIS A 187 -8.15 -10.60 -4.55
C HIS A 187 -8.10 -11.91 -5.33
N GLY A 188 -6.90 -12.41 -5.63
CA GLY A 188 -6.72 -13.67 -6.38
C GLY A 188 -7.20 -14.88 -5.59
N LEU A 189 -6.89 -14.93 -4.29
CA LEU A 189 -7.36 -15.97 -3.38
C LEU A 189 -8.89 -16.05 -3.31
N ALA A 190 -9.58 -14.89 -3.29
CA ALA A 190 -11.03 -14.82 -3.27
C ALA A 190 -11.65 -15.41 -4.55
N TRP A 191 -11.15 -15.01 -5.72
CA TRP A 191 -11.60 -15.58 -7.00
C TRP A 191 -11.36 -17.09 -7.06
N MET A 192 -10.15 -17.54 -6.68
CA MET A 192 -9.83 -18.97 -6.62
C MET A 192 -10.72 -19.75 -5.65
N THR A 193 -11.02 -19.18 -4.47
CA THR A 193 -11.94 -19.77 -3.49
C THR A 193 -13.31 -20.00 -4.12
N ARG A 194 -13.86 -19.03 -4.86
CA ARG A 194 -15.18 -19.18 -5.49
C ARG A 194 -15.18 -20.15 -6.67
N PHE A 195 -14.14 -20.14 -7.50
CA PHE A 195 -14.04 -21.04 -8.66
C PHE A 195 -13.81 -22.50 -8.30
N SER A 196 -13.00 -22.74 -7.27
CA SER A 196 -12.61 -24.10 -6.83
C SER A 196 -13.52 -24.69 -5.77
N LYS A 197 -14.20 -23.83 -4.97
CA LYS A 197 -14.92 -24.20 -3.75
C LYS A 197 -14.05 -24.99 -2.75
N ASP A 198 -12.72 -24.82 -2.81
CA ASP A 198 -11.78 -25.51 -1.93
C ASP A 198 -11.76 -24.87 -0.53
N LYS A 199 -11.97 -25.69 0.50
CA LYS A 199 -12.06 -25.22 1.90
C LYS A 199 -10.73 -24.74 2.47
N ASN A 200 -9.60 -25.22 1.97
CA ASN A 200 -8.30 -24.73 2.42
C ASN A 200 -8.01 -23.33 1.84
N LEU A 201 -8.37 -23.09 0.58
CA LEU A 201 -8.32 -21.75 0.00
C LEU A 201 -9.27 -20.79 0.74
N GLU A 202 -10.49 -21.22 1.04
CA GLU A 202 -11.45 -20.40 1.82
C GLU A 202 -10.88 -20.01 3.19
N LYS A 203 -10.32 -20.99 3.93
CA LYS A 203 -9.69 -20.76 5.24
C LYS A 203 -8.49 -19.83 5.16
N ALA A 204 -7.61 -20.01 4.18
CA ALA A 204 -6.45 -19.14 3.98
C ALA A 204 -6.88 -17.71 3.62
N THR A 205 -7.88 -17.56 2.76
CA THR A 205 -8.43 -16.25 2.36
C THR A 205 -9.06 -15.53 3.54
N ALA A 206 -9.86 -16.23 4.36
CA ALA A 206 -10.46 -15.67 5.56
C ALA A 206 -9.40 -15.25 6.60
N LYS A 207 -8.35 -16.04 6.77
CA LYS A 207 -7.23 -15.72 7.66
C LYS A 207 -6.47 -14.47 7.21
N LEU A 208 -6.21 -14.34 5.91
CA LEU A 208 -5.61 -13.14 5.34
C LEU A 208 -6.54 -11.93 5.51
N ALA A 209 -7.83 -12.07 5.26
CA ALA A 209 -8.81 -11.00 5.50
C ALA A 209 -8.84 -10.52 6.96
N ASP A 210 -8.77 -11.45 7.92
CA ASP A 210 -8.69 -11.13 9.35
C ASP A 210 -7.41 -10.40 9.72
N LEU A 211 -6.27 -10.79 9.13
CA LEU A 211 -5.02 -10.07 9.30
C LEU A 211 -5.12 -8.64 8.77
N MET A 212 -5.62 -8.47 7.54
CA MET A 212 -5.77 -7.15 6.91
C MET A 212 -6.65 -6.23 7.76
N ALA A 213 -7.75 -6.75 8.32
CA ALA A 213 -8.62 -5.99 9.22
C ALA A 213 -8.03 -5.73 10.61
N THR A 214 -7.12 -6.59 11.08
CA THR A 214 -6.44 -6.42 12.37
C THR A 214 -5.39 -5.31 12.30
N TYR A 215 -4.70 -5.18 11.17
CA TYR A 215 -3.62 -4.21 10.95
C TYR A 215 -4.01 -3.08 9.98
N ALA A 216 -5.25 -2.60 10.11
CA ALA A 216 -5.76 -1.43 9.41
C ALA A 216 -6.22 -0.36 10.41
N TYR A 217 -5.99 0.91 10.09
CA TYR A 217 -6.52 2.03 10.83
C TYR A 217 -8.05 2.09 10.73
N PRO A 218 -8.73 2.82 11.65
CA PRO A 218 -10.19 2.93 11.62
C PRO A 218 -10.77 3.56 10.35
N ASP A 219 -9.98 4.29 9.56
CA ASP A 219 -10.40 4.81 8.25
C ASP A 219 -10.19 3.82 7.09
N GLY A 220 -9.63 2.64 7.38
CA GLY A 220 -9.34 1.60 6.40
C GLY A 220 -7.92 1.62 5.81
N SER A 221 -7.13 2.66 6.09
CA SER A 221 -5.74 2.71 5.64
C SER A 221 -4.89 1.64 6.31
N THR A 222 -3.86 1.15 5.61
CA THR A 222 -2.93 0.15 6.16
C THR A 222 -1.97 0.81 7.15
N MET A 223 -1.36 0.02 8.03
CA MET A 223 -0.28 0.50 8.89
C MET A 223 1.05 0.50 8.13
N GLY A 224 1.56 1.71 7.82
CA GLY A 224 2.76 1.95 7.04
C GLY A 224 3.99 1.18 7.54
N PRO A 225 4.37 1.26 8.84
CA PRO A 225 5.55 0.58 9.41
C PRO A 225 5.57 -0.94 9.22
N LEU A 226 4.42 -1.53 8.88
CA LEU A 226 4.23 -2.95 8.67
C LEU A 226 4.31 -3.34 7.20
N ASP A 227 4.32 -2.40 6.25
CA ASP A 227 4.37 -2.67 4.80
C ASP A 227 5.82 -2.68 4.25
N GLY A 228 6.32 -3.80 3.75
CA GLY A 228 7.67 -3.89 3.18
C GLY A 228 7.85 -3.18 1.84
N ARG A 229 6.75 -2.79 1.18
CA ARG A 229 6.75 -2.33 -0.22
C ARG A 229 6.20 -0.91 -0.40
N GLN A 230 5.54 -0.33 0.58
CA GLN A 230 4.99 1.02 0.49
C GLN A 230 5.62 1.97 1.49
N THR A 231 5.79 3.21 1.05
CA THR A 231 6.39 4.26 1.87
C THR A 231 5.48 4.71 3.01
N SER A 232 4.15 4.62 2.90
CA SER A 232 3.22 4.92 4.00
C SER A 232 1.88 4.21 3.86
N GLY A 233 1.11 4.16 4.96
CA GLY A 233 -0.25 3.61 5.00
C GLY A 233 -1.30 4.37 4.17
N LEU A 234 -1.02 5.63 3.82
CA LEU A 234 -1.94 6.47 3.04
C LEU A 234 -1.96 6.12 1.54
N SER A 235 -1.00 5.33 1.04
CA SER A 235 -0.88 4.99 -0.39
C SER A 235 -1.78 3.82 -0.84
N SER A 236 -2.56 3.23 0.07
CA SER A 236 -3.46 2.11 -0.24
C SER A 236 -4.81 2.25 0.44
N ARG A 237 -5.75 2.88 -0.27
CA ARG A 237 -7.17 2.67 -0.04
C ARG A 237 -7.70 1.86 -1.21
N LEU A 238 -7.74 0.53 -1.08
CA LEU A 238 -8.46 -0.29 -2.05
C LEU A 238 -9.92 -0.27 -1.61
N GLY A 239 -10.75 0.47 -2.37
CA GLY A 239 -12.13 0.77 -1.99
C GLY A 239 -12.93 -0.51 -1.76
N LEU A 240 -13.31 -1.18 -2.84
CA LEU A 240 -13.93 -2.50 -2.79
C LEU A 240 -12.87 -3.58 -3.03
N GLN A 241 -12.86 -4.61 -2.18
CA GLN A 241 -11.82 -5.62 -2.16
C GLN A 241 -12.44 -7.02 -2.01
N CYS A 242 -12.20 -7.88 -3.01
CA CYS A 242 -12.59 -9.29 -2.92
C CYS A 242 -11.87 -9.98 -1.75
N GLY A 243 -12.58 -10.89 -1.08
CA GLY A 243 -12.06 -11.77 -0.04
C GLY A 243 -12.23 -11.23 1.37
N LEU A 244 -12.38 -9.91 1.55
CA LEU A 244 -12.66 -9.33 2.86
C LEU A 244 -13.99 -9.85 3.43
N GLU A 245 -14.97 -10.17 2.59
CA GLU A 245 -16.26 -10.71 3.02
C GLU A 245 -16.16 -12.11 3.65
N LEU A 246 -15.05 -12.82 3.46
CA LEU A 246 -14.86 -14.17 3.98
C LEU A 246 -14.51 -14.21 5.48
N SER A 247 -14.36 -13.05 6.11
CA SER A 247 -14.20 -12.95 7.56
C SER A 247 -15.07 -11.85 8.18
N ASN A 248 -15.39 -12.00 9.46
CA ASN A 248 -16.20 -11.03 10.20
C ASN A 248 -15.46 -9.68 10.33
N LYS A 249 -14.15 -9.70 10.61
CA LYS A 249 -13.35 -8.48 10.72
C LYS A 249 -13.13 -7.88 9.33
N GLY A 250 -12.84 -8.69 8.32
CA GLY A 250 -12.66 -8.27 6.93
C GLY A 250 -13.91 -7.55 6.40
N THR A 251 -15.10 -8.10 6.64
CA THR A 251 -16.38 -7.44 6.31
C THR A 251 -16.46 -6.04 6.90
N SER A 252 -16.05 -5.90 8.15
CA SER A 252 -16.12 -4.63 8.88
C SER A 252 -15.14 -3.61 8.29
N LEU A 253 -13.91 -4.04 7.97
CA LEU A 253 -12.95 -3.24 7.24
C LEU A 253 -13.48 -2.83 5.85
N GLN A 254 -14.10 -3.77 5.11
CA GLN A 254 -14.68 -3.51 3.80
C GLN A 254 -15.78 -2.43 3.85
N ARG A 255 -16.60 -2.41 4.90
CA ARG A 255 -17.62 -1.37 5.13
C ARG A 255 -16.97 0.00 5.35
N LYS A 256 -15.91 0.05 6.17
CA LYS A 256 -15.17 1.28 6.44
C LYS A 256 -14.52 1.81 5.17
N ASN A 257 -13.75 0.98 4.44
CA ASN A 257 -13.14 1.36 3.15
C ASN A 257 -14.17 1.92 2.18
N TYR A 258 -15.35 1.30 2.12
CA TYR A 258 -16.45 1.78 1.29
C TYR A 258 -16.91 3.18 1.71
N SER A 259 -17.24 3.37 2.99
CA SER A 259 -17.73 4.66 3.50
C SER A 259 -16.71 5.80 3.45
N THR A 260 -15.42 5.50 3.61
CA THR A 260 -14.36 6.52 3.70
C THR A 260 -13.70 6.82 2.37
N THR A 261 -13.65 5.84 1.47
CA THR A 261 -12.91 5.98 0.21
C THR A 261 -13.87 6.06 -0.96
N TYR A 262 -14.84 5.14 -1.01
CA TYR A 262 -15.73 5.03 -2.16
C TYR A 262 -16.77 6.13 -2.21
N ASP A 263 -17.40 6.44 -1.07
CA ASP A 263 -18.37 7.53 -1.01
C ASP A 263 -17.70 8.89 -1.27
N ASN A 264 -16.46 9.08 -0.81
CA ASN A 264 -15.68 10.27 -1.11
C ASN A 264 -15.30 10.34 -2.59
N ALA A 265 -14.80 9.26 -3.20
CA ALA A 265 -14.49 9.23 -4.62
C ALA A 265 -15.71 9.47 -5.51
N ILE A 266 -16.90 8.97 -5.13
CA ILE A 266 -18.15 9.30 -5.82
C ILE A 266 -18.50 10.79 -5.66
N LYS A 267 -18.39 11.32 -4.44
CA LYS A 267 -18.68 12.73 -4.14
C LYS A 267 -17.75 13.69 -4.88
N GLU A 268 -16.48 13.34 -4.98
CA GLU A 268 -15.44 14.10 -5.68
C GLU A 268 -15.45 13.86 -7.20
N ASN A 269 -16.30 12.93 -7.67
CA ASN A 269 -16.33 12.46 -9.06
C ASN A 269 -14.92 12.13 -9.58
N ASP A 270 -14.25 11.19 -8.92
CA ASP A 270 -12.92 10.67 -9.28
C ASP A 270 -13.03 9.38 -10.13
N PRO A 271 -13.20 9.48 -11.46
CA PRO A 271 -13.28 8.31 -12.33
C PRO A 271 -11.95 7.56 -12.41
N GLU A 272 -10.80 8.21 -12.16
CA GLU A 272 -9.50 7.56 -12.19
C GLU A 272 -9.40 6.49 -11.09
N PHE A 273 -9.91 6.77 -9.89
CA PHE A 273 -9.97 5.79 -8.80
C PHE A 273 -11.08 4.75 -9.00
N MET A 274 -12.27 5.20 -9.37
CA MET A 274 -13.48 4.37 -9.39
C MET A 274 -13.50 3.37 -10.54
N LEU A 275 -12.80 3.66 -11.64
CA LEU A 275 -12.79 2.82 -12.85
C LEU A 275 -11.51 1.99 -12.98
N ARG A 276 -10.65 1.93 -11.94
CA ARG A 276 -9.47 1.06 -11.92
C ARG A 276 -9.85 -0.41 -11.99
N TYR A 277 -8.91 -1.21 -12.49
CA TYR A 277 -9.06 -2.65 -12.64
C TYR A 277 -9.63 -3.34 -11.38
N PHE A 278 -9.03 -3.12 -10.21
CA PHE A 278 -9.46 -3.79 -8.97
C PHE A 278 -10.85 -3.34 -8.49
N SER A 279 -11.24 -2.09 -8.73
CA SER A 279 -12.58 -1.57 -8.40
C SER A 279 -13.65 -2.29 -9.24
N ILE A 280 -13.44 -2.33 -10.57
CA ILE A 280 -14.38 -2.98 -11.51
C ILE A 280 -14.38 -4.50 -11.31
N SER A 281 -13.21 -5.13 -11.21
CA SER A 281 -13.06 -6.57 -10.99
C SER A 281 -13.74 -6.99 -9.68
N SER A 282 -13.65 -6.18 -8.63
CA SER A 282 -14.40 -6.42 -7.39
C SER A 282 -15.90 -6.26 -7.58
N ALA A 283 -16.37 -5.24 -8.29
CA ALA A 283 -17.81 -5.09 -8.54
C ALA A 283 -18.39 -6.26 -9.35
N ILE A 284 -17.63 -6.78 -10.32
CA ILE A 284 -17.96 -8.01 -11.05
C ILE A 284 -18.00 -9.21 -10.11
N TYR A 285 -16.98 -9.40 -9.27
CA TYR A 285 -16.93 -10.49 -8.29
C TYR A 285 -18.16 -10.52 -7.38
N PHE A 286 -18.50 -9.39 -6.76
CA PHE A 286 -19.65 -9.30 -5.86
C PHE A 286 -20.98 -9.62 -6.58
N LYS A 287 -21.14 -9.18 -7.84
CA LYS A 287 -22.33 -9.47 -8.67
C LYS A 287 -22.39 -10.94 -9.07
N SER A 288 -21.31 -11.47 -9.65
CA SER A 288 -21.24 -12.84 -10.17
C SER A 288 -21.51 -13.89 -9.10
N PHE A 289 -21.09 -13.62 -7.86
CA PHE A 289 -21.29 -14.53 -6.73
C PHE A 289 -22.44 -14.13 -5.80
N LYS A 290 -23.24 -13.12 -6.19
CA LYS A 290 -24.41 -12.63 -5.42
C LYS A 290 -24.08 -12.38 -3.94
N ILE A 291 -22.91 -11.81 -3.69
CA ILE A 291 -22.39 -11.63 -2.34
C ILE A 291 -23.22 -10.58 -1.63
N LYS A 292 -23.86 -10.98 -0.54
CA LYS A 292 -24.63 -10.08 0.31
C LYS A 292 -23.70 -9.31 1.23
N TRP A 293 -24.10 -8.07 1.52
CA TRP A 293 -23.43 -7.28 2.54
C TRP A 293 -23.75 -7.85 3.90
N LEU A 294 -22.71 -8.33 4.58
CA LEU A 294 -22.81 -8.67 5.98
C LEU A 294 -22.86 -7.37 6.81
N LYS A 295 -23.59 -7.40 7.93
CA LYS A 295 -23.69 -6.25 8.84
C LYS A 295 -22.29 -5.89 9.34
N GLU A 296 -22.01 -4.59 9.40
CA GLU A 296 -20.76 -4.09 10.00
C GLU A 296 -20.65 -4.62 11.43
N LYS A 297 -19.50 -5.21 11.74
CA LYS A 297 -19.08 -5.51 13.10
C LYS A 297 -17.92 -4.59 13.45
N GLN A 298 -17.34 -4.78 14.62
CA GLN A 298 -16.18 -4.01 15.04
C GLN A 298 -14.89 -4.63 14.48
N ILE A 299 -13.98 -3.79 13.97
CA ILE A 299 -12.56 -4.16 13.85
C ILE A 299 -11.87 -3.94 15.21
N PRO A 300 -10.72 -4.57 15.48
CA PRO A 300 -10.04 -4.43 16.79
C PRO A 300 -9.84 -2.98 17.21
N LEU A 301 -9.52 -2.12 16.25
CA LEU A 301 -9.27 -0.70 16.46
C LEU A 301 -10.53 0.15 16.52
N ASP A 302 -11.76 -0.36 16.57
CA ASP A 302 -12.95 0.49 16.80
C ASP A 302 -13.09 0.97 18.25
N LYS A 303 -12.39 0.32 19.18
CA LYS A 303 -12.39 0.63 20.62
C LYS A 303 -10.97 0.81 21.14
N ASN A 304 -10.85 1.27 22.39
CA ASN A 304 -9.56 1.27 23.08
C ASN A 304 -9.05 -0.17 23.19
N CYS A 305 -7.80 -0.37 22.80
CA CYS A 305 -7.19 -1.70 22.76
C CYS A 305 -5.67 -1.56 22.69
N GLN A 306 -4.99 -2.66 22.97
CA GLN A 306 -3.55 -2.76 22.80
C GLN A 306 -3.13 -4.20 22.65
N TRP A 307 -2.11 -4.46 21.84
CA TRP A 307 -1.52 -5.78 21.69
C TRP A 307 -0.09 -5.71 21.15
N ILE A 308 0.64 -6.79 21.34
CA ILE A 308 1.95 -7.05 20.72
C ILE A 308 1.82 -8.33 19.91
N GLU A 309 2.33 -8.30 18.69
CA GLU A 309 2.58 -9.46 17.87
C GLU A 309 4.09 -9.73 17.86
N SER A 310 4.48 -10.97 18.09
CA SER A 310 5.89 -11.37 18.24
C SER A 310 6.16 -12.74 17.66
N SER A 311 5.54 -13.05 16.53
CA SER A 311 5.87 -14.24 15.75
C SER A 311 7.29 -14.13 15.14
N PRO A 312 7.92 -15.25 14.76
CA PRO A 312 9.24 -15.24 14.13
C PRO A 312 9.32 -14.32 12.90
N ASP A 313 8.26 -14.29 12.10
CA ASP A 313 8.21 -13.57 10.82
C ASP A 313 7.66 -12.14 10.96
N PHE A 314 7.05 -11.80 12.11
CA PHE A 314 6.35 -10.53 12.26
C PHE A 314 6.33 -10.03 13.71
N LYS A 315 6.82 -8.79 13.90
CA LYS A 315 6.93 -8.15 15.21
C LYS A 315 6.37 -6.74 15.14
N ALA A 316 5.26 -6.50 15.84
CA ALA A 316 4.55 -5.23 15.84
C ALA A 316 3.89 -4.97 17.19
N LEU A 317 3.64 -3.70 17.49
CA LEU A 317 2.85 -3.29 18.65
C LEU A 317 1.83 -2.26 18.20
N VAL A 318 0.58 -2.43 18.60
CA VAL A 318 -0.49 -1.48 18.30
C VAL A 318 -1.20 -1.09 19.58
N LYS A 319 -1.54 0.20 19.71
CA LYS A 319 -2.39 0.72 20.78
C LYS A 319 -3.37 1.76 20.24
N ARG A 320 -4.65 1.62 20.58
CA ARG A 320 -5.65 2.69 20.50
C ARG A 320 -6.02 3.18 21.88
N LYS A 321 -6.00 4.51 22.06
CA LYS A 321 -6.58 5.18 23.23
C LYS A 321 -7.28 6.46 22.77
N GLY A 322 -8.60 6.48 22.94
CA GLY A 322 -9.47 7.57 22.48
C GLY A 322 -9.41 7.72 20.96
N LYS A 323 -9.07 8.93 20.52
CA LYS A 323 -8.90 9.26 19.10
C LYS A 323 -7.56 8.89 18.48
N TRP A 324 -6.58 8.47 19.28
CA TRP A 324 -5.23 8.14 18.81
C TRP A 324 -5.03 6.64 18.60
N VAL A 325 -4.33 6.30 17.52
CA VAL A 325 -3.76 4.97 17.28
C VAL A 325 -2.25 5.12 17.09
N CYS A 326 -1.48 4.28 17.78
CA CYS A 326 -0.04 4.17 17.66
C CYS A 326 0.31 2.78 17.13
N CYS A 327 1.11 2.71 16.07
CA CYS A 327 1.70 1.48 15.55
C CYS A 327 3.23 1.57 15.62
N LEU A 328 3.86 0.56 16.22
CA LEU A 328 5.31 0.40 16.29
C LEU A 328 5.72 -0.89 15.57
N SER A 329 6.79 -0.84 14.79
CA SER A 329 7.30 -2.00 14.04
C SER A 329 8.69 -2.40 14.53
N ALA A 330 8.79 -3.62 15.08
CA ALA A 330 10.06 -4.25 15.44
C ALA A 330 10.57 -5.23 14.39
N HIS A 331 9.88 -5.35 13.25
CA HIS A 331 10.26 -6.28 12.20
C HIS A 331 11.58 -5.85 11.54
N ASN A 332 12.68 -6.54 11.81
CA ASN A 332 14.00 -6.20 11.30
C ASN A 332 14.40 -7.13 10.15
N SER A 333 14.24 -6.68 8.91
CA SER A 333 14.54 -7.47 7.71
C SER A 333 15.90 -7.07 7.12
N HIS A 334 16.84 -8.02 7.00
CA HIS A 334 18.11 -7.76 6.32
C HIS A 334 18.02 -7.81 4.78
N ILE A 335 16.90 -8.28 4.21
CA ILE A 335 16.74 -8.47 2.76
C ILE A 335 17.11 -7.24 1.91
N PRO A 336 16.70 -5.99 2.22
CA PRO A 336 17.09 -4.84 1.41
C PRO A 336 18.60 -4.58 1.34
N LYS A 337 19.38 -5.07 2.32
CA LYS A 337 20.85 -5.03 2.31
C LYS A 337 21.43 -6.12 1.40
N GLU A 338 20.81 -7.29 1.38
CA GLU A 338 21.29 -8.47 0.65
C GLU A 338 20.92 -8.43 -0.84
N THR A 339 19.81 -7.79 -1.18
CA THR A 339 19.33 -7.72 -2.55
C THR A 339 18.68 -6.37 -2.83
N LYS A 340 19.28 -5.66 -3.79
CA LYS A 340 18.74 -4.40 -4.32
C LYS A 340 17.57 -4.73 -5.24
N SER A 341 16.37 -4.76 -4.69
CA SER A 341 15.14 -4.92 -5.45
C SER A 341 14.32 -3.63 -5.41
N VAL A 342 13.79 -3.22 -6.55
CA VAL A 342 12.85 -2.08 -6.62
C VAL A 342 11.54 -2.34 -5.88
N PHE A 343 11.25 -3.61 -5.57
CA PHE A 343 10.03 -4.05 -4.88
C PHE A 343 10.16 -4.09 -3.36
N ARG A 344 11.36 -3.89 -2.83
CA ARG A 344 11.65 -4.04 -1.39
C ARG A 344 12.18 -2.73 -0.85
N LEU A 345 11.46 -2.16 0.11
CA LEU A 345 11.88 -0.95 0.81
C LEU A 345 12.52 -1.29 2.14
N GLU A 346 13.42 -0.43 2.59
CA GLU A 346 13.94 -0.49 3.94
C GLU A 346 12.91 0.04 4.92
N ARG A 347 12.72 -0.71 6.00
CA ARG A 347 11.88 -0.29 7.11
C ARG A 347 12.61 0.74 7.95
N GLN A 348 12.66 1.98 7.48
CA GLN A 348 13.42 3.06 8.14
C GLN A 348 12.57 3.72 9.25
N SER A 349 11.34 4.12 8.94
CA SER A 349 10.38 4.62 9.93
C SER A 349 9.69 3.47 10.66
N ARG A 350 9.72 3.50 11.99
CA ARG A 350 9.23 2.45 12.90
C ARG A 350 8.05 2.90 13.74
N ILE A 351 7.69 4.17 13.68
CA ILE A 351 6.67 4.80 14.53
C ILE A 351 5.64 5.46 13.61
N GLU A 352 4.39 5.05 13.76
CA GLU A 352 3.26 5.67 13.06
C GLU A 352 2.15 6.04 14.04
N LEU A 353 1.65 7.27 13.91
CA LEU A 353 0.59 7.85 14.72
C LEU A 353 -0.55 8.31 13.82
N TRP A 354 -1.73 7.76 14.06
CA TRP A 354 -2.96 8.11 13.38
C TRP A 354 -3.95 8.73 14.37
N HIS A 355 -4.73 9.71 13.91
CA HIS A 355 -5.74 10.41 14.71
C HIS A 355 -7.08 10.44 13.98
N LYS A 356 -8.18 10.20 14.70
CA LYS A 356 -9.55 10.12 14.14
C LYS A 356 -9.93 11.28 13.23
N ASP A 357 -9.56 12.49 13.61
CA ASP A 357 -9.97 13.70 12.87
C ASP A 357 -8.96 14.10 11.77
N LEU A 358 -7.79 13.45 11.67
CA LEU A 358 -6.71 13.85 10.76
C LEU A 358 -6.26 12.76 9.78
N GLY A 359 -6.52 11.51 10.11
CA GLY A 359 -5.84 10.38 9.50
C GLY A 359 -4.43 10.21 10.05
N LEU A 360 -3.49 9.83 9.18
CA LEU A 360 -2.07 9.70 9.51
C LEU A 360 -1.43 11.08 9.83
N VAL A 361 -0.73 11.18 10.97
CA VAL A 361 -0.11 12.43 11.48
C VAL A 361 1.41 12.34 11.47
N ILE A 362 1.96 11.28 12.09
CA ILE A 362 3.39 10.96 12.11
C ILE A 362 3.54 9.59 11.47
N GLY A 363 4.50 9.43 10.59
CA GLY A 363 4.76 8.16 9.92
C GLY A 363 4.82 8.31 8.41
N GLY A 364 4.67 7.17 7.74
CA GLY A 364 5.38 6.96 6.50
C GLY A 364 6.89 6.94 6.73
N GLY A 365 7.63 6.42 5.76
CA GLY A 365 9.06 6.41 5.81
C GLY A 365 9.74 5.08 5.54
N HIS A 366 9.18 4.28 4.65
CA HIS A 366 9.99 3.25 4.00
C HIS A 366 10.60 3.84 2.73
N ASN A 367 11.85 3.47 2.44
CA ASN A 367 12.58 4.03 1.32
C ASN A 367 13.58 3.03 0.78
N LYS A 368 14.10 3.25 -0.44
CA LYS A 368 15.13 2.40 -1.01
C LYS A 368 16.46 2.60 -0.27
N TYR A 369 17.24 1.52 -0.19
CA TYR A 369 18.64 1.57 0.25
C TYR A 369 19.41 2.65 -0.51
N GLY A 370 20.26 3.40 0.19
CA GLY A 370 21.11 4.43 -0.39
C GLY A 370 20.46 5.81 -0.55
N ASN A 371 19.23 6.02 -0.07
CA ASN A 371 18.61 7.34 -0.06
C ASN A 371 19.40 8.34 0.82
N LYS A 372 19.65 9.55 0.31
CA LYS A 372 20.36 10.60 1.06
C LYS A 372 19.54 11.22 2.19
N THR A 373 18.22 11.09 2.17
CA THR A 373 17.33 11.52 3.26
C THR A 373 16.54 10.32 3.75
N PRO A 374 17.17 9.40 4.52
CA PRO A 374 16.45 8.27 5.08
C PRO A 374 15.33 8.77 5.99
N TYR A 375 14.18 8.10 5.94
CA TYR A 375 13.04 8.40 6.80
C TYR A 375 13.15 7.72 8.17
N ALA A 376 14.38 7.46 8.61
CA ALA A 376 14.67 6.75 9.83
C ALA A 376 14.39 7.61 11.07
N ASN A 377 13.88 6.99 12.14
CA ASN A 377 13.63 7.68 13.40
C ASN A 377 14.90 8.16 14.10
N CYS A 378 16.07 7.64 13.71
CA CYS A 378 17.35 8.17 14.17
C CYS A 378 18.47 7.96 13.16
N MET A 379 19.53 8.76 13.30
CA MET A 379 20.78 8.61 12.56
C MET A 379 21.94 9.10 13.43
N ALA A 380 23.04 8.36 13.49
CA ALA A 380 24.21 8.75 14.27
C ALA A 380 25.50 8.63 13.45
N SER A 381 26.41 9.59 13.66
CA SER A 381 27.76 9.58 13.12
C SER A 381 28.75 9.41 14.26
N THR A 382 29.67 8.47 14.09
CA THR A 382 30.82 8.20 14.96
C THR A 382 32.13 8.75 14.39
N GLY A 383 32.09 9.40 13.22
CA GLY A 383 33.28 9.79 12.45
C GLY A 383 33.90 8.69 11.59
N TYR A 384 33.34 7.47 11.59
CA TYR A 384 33.81 6.39 10.72
C TYR A 384 33.72 6.77 9.24
N LEU A 385 34.84 6.64 8.50
CA LEU A 385 34.97 7.01 7.08
C LEU A 385 34.47 8.43 6.76
N ASP A 386 34.64 9.38 7.68
CA ASP A 386 34.17 10.76 7.56
C ASP A 386 32.67 10.86 7.20
N GLN A 387 31.89 9.82 7.53
CA GLN A 387 30.46 9.83 7.25
C GLN A 387 29.77 10.84 8.15
N ASP A 388 28.96 11.68 7.52
CA ASP A 388 28.29 12.76 8.21
C ASP A 388 26.89 13.05 7.67
N PHE A 389 26.10 13.78 8.44
CA PHE A 389 24.78 14.24 8.04
C PHE A 389 24.46 15.64 8.57
N ASP A 390 23.42 16.26 8.02
CA ASP A 390 22.90 17.54 8.48
C ASP A 390 21.37 17.50 8.57
N PHE A 391 20.84 17.33 9.78
CA PHE A 391 19.41 17.20 10.09
C PHE A 391 18.72 16.20 9.14
N GLY A 392 19.18 14.94 9.13
CA GLY A 392 18.60 13.89 8.31
C GLY A 392 19.14 13.77 6.89
N LEU A 393 19.89 14.76 6.39
CA LEU A 393 20.53 14.70 5.06
C LEU A 393 21.95 14.13 5.16
N ILE A 394 22.15 12.94 4.63
CA ILE A 394 23.44 12.28 4.51
C ILE A 394 24.36 13.03 3.54
N LYS A 395 25.59 13.28 3.96
CA LYS A 395 26.65 13.93 3.17
C LYS A 395 27.68 12.94 2.61
N GLY A 396 27.79 11.78 3.22
CA GLY A 396 28.74 10.74 2.83
C GLY A 396 28.43 10.09 1.49
N LYS A 397 29.47 9.60 0.80
CA LYS A 397 29.36 8.90 -0.49
C LYS A 397 29.26 7.38 -0.35
N ASP A 398 29.77 6.80 0.74
CA ASP A 398 29.77 5.34 0.93
C ASP A 398 28.40 4.85 1.38
N GLN A 399 27.71 4.11 0.51
CA GLN A 399 26.34 3.66 0.78
C GLN A 399 26.24 2.72 2.00
N LYS A 400 27.24 1.88 2.25
CA LYS A 400 27.20 0.90 3.34
C LYS A 400 27.39 1.58 4.69
N ALA A 401 28.35 2.49 4.78
CA ALA A 401 28.62 3.29 5.97
C ALA A 401 27.45 4.26 6.24
N ASN A 402 26.87 4.85 5.19
CA ASN A 402 25.66 5.65 5.28
C ASN A 402 24.48 4.88 5.89
N HIS A 403 24.26 3.65 5.41
CA HIS A 403 23.21 2.78 5.91
C HIS A 403 23.40 2.41 7.39
N ALA A 404 24.66 2.16 7.79
CA ALA A 404 24.99 1.86 9.18
C ALA A 404 24.68 3.00 10.16
N MET A 405 24.57 4.25 9.69
CA MET A 405 24.24 5.39 10.56
C MET A 405 22.81 5.33 11.10
N TYR A 406 21.86 4.73 10.37
CA TYR A 406 20.43 4.80 10.70
C TYR A 406 19.72 3.43 10.82
N TYR A 407 20.36 2.34 10.39
CA TYR A 407 19.75 1.02 10.44
C TYR A 407 20.10 0.25 11.71
N ALA A 408 19.09 0.00 12.56
CA ALA A 408 19.25 -0.71 13.82
C ALA A 408 19.62 -2.19 13.60
N ARG A 409 20.49 -2.73 14.47
CA ARG A 409 20.90 -4.14 14.45
C ARG A 409 19.87 -5.05 15.11
N SER A 410 19.21 -4.57 16.14
CA SER A 410 18.09 -5.24 16.79
C SER A 410 17.04 -4.22 17.18
N ILE A 411 15.80 -4.66 17.26
CA ILE A 411 14.65 -3.83 17.60
C ILE A 411 13.74 -4.61 18.53
N LYS A 412 13.28 -3.95 19.60
CA LYS A 412 12.33 -4.52 20.56
C LYS A 412 11.14 -3.58 20.72
N VAL A 413 9.95 -4.15 20.84
CA VAL A 413 8.74 -3.42 21.24
C VAL A 413 8.20 -3.99 22.55
N SER A 414 7.63 -3.12 23.38
CA SER A 414 7.07 -3.47 24.69
C SER A 414 6.03 -2.43 25.13
N PHE A 415 5.26 -2.77 26.16
CA PHE A 415 4.47 -1.79 26.91
C PHE A 415 5.18 -1.49 28.23
N GLU A 416 5.62 -0.26 28.43
CA GLU A 416 6.20 0.18 29.70
C GLU A 416 5.25 1.10 30.42
N SER A 417 4.83 0.73 31.64
CA SER A 417 3.79 1.47 32.36
C SER A 417 2.56 1.75 31.47
N ASN A 418 2.16 0.75 30.66
CA ASN A 418 1.07 0.85 29.70
C ASN A 418 1.30 1.82 28.51
N HIS A 419 2.54 2.26 28.25
CA HIS A 419 2.89 3.08 27.11
C HIS A 419 3.61 2.27 26.02
N PRO A 420 3.21 2.39 24.73
CA PRO A 420 3.96 1.82 23.62
C PRO A 420 5.41 2.28 23.64
N THR A 421 6.33 1.32 23.68
CA THR A 421 7.77 1.57 23.70
C THR A 421 8.44 0.78 22.57
N ILE A 422 9.41 1.40 21.92
CA ILE A 422 10.31 0.76 20.95
C ILE A 422 11.77 1.10 21.31
N GLU A 423 12.61 0.07 21.36
CA GLU A 423 14.05 0.18 21.59
C GLU A 423 14.79 -0.23 20.33
N LEU A 424 15.70 0.64 19.88
CA LEU A 424 16.55 0.46 18.72
C LEU A 424 17.99 0.27 19.20
N PHE A 425 18.57 -0.89 18.88
CA PHE A 425 19.93 -1.25 19.29
C PHE A 425 20.89 -1.07 18.12
N PHE A 426 21.88 -0.22 18.30
CA PHE A 426 23.00 -0.01 17.39
C PHE A 426 24.30 -0.43 18.08
N ALA A 427 25.39 -0.53 17.31
CA ALA A 427 26.69 -0.90 17.87
C ALA A 427 27.19 0.09 18.94
N HIS A 428 26.95 1.38 18.74
CA HIS A 428 27.49 2.45 19.59
C HIS A 428 26.46 3.15 20.46
N TYR A 429 25.17 2.80 20.31
CA TYR A 429 24.11 3.45 21.07
C TYR A 429 22.83 2.61 21.10
N THR A 430 22.04 2.85 22.15
CA THR A 430 20.67 2.39 22.26
C THR A 430 19.78 3.62 22.30
N LEU A 431 18.74 3.60 21.49
CA LEU A 431 17.73 4.64 21.47
C LEU A 431 16.36 4.05 21.76
N LYS A 432 15.70 4.61 22.76
CA LYS A 432 14.37 4.19 23.19
C LYS A 432 13.37 5.30 22.94
N PHE A 433 12.23 4.96 22.35
CA PHE A 433 11.08 5.84 22.21
C PHE A 433 9.90 5.30 23.03
N THR A 434 9.21 6.18 23.74
CA THR A 434 7.98 5.86 24.47
C THR A 434 6.87 6.83 24.07
N VAL A 435 5.72 6.30 23.66
CA VAL A 435 4.59 7.08 23.16
C VAL A 435 3.51 7.22 24.25
N LEU A 436 3.27 8.46 24.68
CA LEU A 436 2.32 8.80 25.73
C LEU A 436 1.09 9.46 25.11
N ILE A 437 -0.02 8.72 25.03
CA ILE A 437 -1.33 9.28 24.66
C ILE A 437 -1.93 9.97 25.88
N VAL A 438 -1.74 11.29 25.95
CA VAL A 438 -2.11 12.15 27.09
C VAL A 438 -3.60 12.43 27.08
N SER A 439 -4.16 12.80 25.93
CA SER A 439 -5.58 13.08 25.73
C SER A 439 -5.96 12.88 24.26
N ASP A 440 -7.24 13.03 23.92
CA ASP A 440 -7.69 13.01 22.52
C ASP A 440 -7.02 14.08 21.65
N LYS A 441 -6.54 15.18 22.24
CA LYS A 441 -5.87 16.26 21.50
C LYS A 441 -4.35 16.23 21.62
N LYS A 442 -3.76 15.42 22.51
CA LYS A 442 -2.34 15.52 22.83
C LYS A 442 -1.68 14.14 22.95
N ILE A 443 -0.57 14.00 22.24
CA ILE A 443 0.32 12.84 22.33
C ILE A 443 1.76 13.32 22.45
N LYS A 444 2.57 12.62 23.23
CA LYS A 444 3.99 12.92 23.44
C LYS A 444 4.83 11.72 23.06
N ILE A 445 5.90 11.93 22.31
CA ILE A 445 6.93 10.91 22.04
C ILE A 445 8.15 11.29 22.87
N ASN A 446 8.40 10.54 23.95
CA ASN A 446 9.63 10.64 24.71
C ASN A 446 10.72 9.84 24.01
N TRP A 447 11.95 10.33 24.03
CA TRP A 447 13.11 9.55 23.60
C TRP A 447 14.23 9.62 24.63
N GLN A 448 14.99 8.52 24.74
CA GLN A 448 16.10 8.35 25.65
C GLN A 448 17.27 7.71 24.89
N LEU A 449 18.43 8.36 24.93
CA LEU A 449 19.67 7.92 24.30
C LEU A 449 20.67 7.50 25.38
N GLU A 450 21.26 6.34 25.20
CA GLU A 450 22.51 5.92 25.85
C GLU A 450 23.53 5.58 24.77
N HIS A 451 24.73 6.15 24.82
CA HIS A 451 25.72 5.97 23.76
C HIS A 451 27.17 5.93 24.26
N HIS A 452 28.05 5.38 23.40
CA HIS A 452 29.49 5.30 23.58
C HIS A 452 30.18 5.73 22.29
N GLY A 453 30.77 6.94 22.27
CA GLY A 453 31.55 7.42 21.11
C GLY A 453 30.74 7.93 19.91
N VAL A 454 29.53 8.45 20.14
CA VAL A 454 28.73 9.12 19.09
C VAL A 454 29.11 10.59 19.05
N ASN A 455 29.59 11.06 17.89
CA ASN A 455 29.99 12.45 17.67
C ASN A 455 28.78 13.34 17.38
N LYS A 456 27.79 12.80 16.68
CA LYS A 456 26.57 13.51 16.31
C LYS A 456 25.41 12.55 16.15
N ILE A 457 24.23 12.96 16.60
CA ILE A 457 22.99 12.19 16.44
C ILE A 457 21.85 13.09 15.99
N ALA A 458 20.99 12.57 15.13
CA ALA A 458 19.70 13.13 14.75
C ALA A 458 18.60 12.21 15.25
N ILE A 459 17.70 12.72 16.09
CA ILE A 459 16.47 12.04 16.51
C ILE A 459 15.32 12.62 15.68
N GLN A 460 14.57 11.78 14.99
CA GLN A 460 13.70 12.23 13.89
C GLN A 460 12.31 11.61 13.93
N ILE A 461 11.33 12.39 13.44
CA ILE A 461 9.99 11.90 13.15
C ILE A 461 9.51 12.41 11.77
N PRO A 462 8.98 11.51 10.91
CA PRO A 462 8.37 11.91 9.65
C PRO A 462 6.99 12.52 9.91
N ILE A 463 6.84 13.80 9.59
CA ILE A 463 5.58 14.53 9.68
C ILE A 463 4.84 14.39 8.36
N VAL A 464 3.59 13.95 8.41
CA VAL A 464 2.72 13.89 7.23
C VAL A 464 2.03 15.24 7.03
N VAL A 465 2.21 15.80 5.84
CA VAL A 465 1.62 17.07 5.44
C VAL A 465 0.67 16.80 4.28
N PRO A 466 -0.65 17.07 4.41
CA PRO A 466 -1.59 16.91 3.30
C PRO A 466 -1.15 17.69 2.05
N LYS A 467 -1.55 17.25 0.84
CA LYS A 467 -1.19 17.90 -0.44
C LYS A 467 -1.55 19.38 -0.45
N ASN A 468 -2.77 19.70 0.00
CA ASN A 468 -3.28 21.08 0.12
C ASN A 468 -2.95 21.71 1.49
N GLY A 469 -2.02 21.11 2.23
CA GLY A 469 -1.58 21.56 3.54
C GLY A 469 -0.30 22.38 3.46
N VAL A 470 -0.12 23.27 4.43
CA VAL A 470 1.07 24.08 4.60
C VAL A 470 1.76 23.76 5.92
N LEU A 471 3.08 23.87 5.92
CA LEU A 471 3.89 23.72 7.11
C LEU A 471 4.37 25.11 7.55
N ILE A 472 4.21 25.41 8.84
CA ILE A 472 4.43 26.76 9.39
C ILE A 472 5.43 26.67 10.54
N SER A 473 6.41 27.57 10.55
CA SER A 473 7.35 27.78 11.66
C SER A 473 7.44 29.26 11.98
N ASN A 474 7.40 29.63 13.27
CA ASN A 474 7.49 31.02 13.71
C ASN A 474 6.52 31.97 12.97
N LYS A 475 5.25 31.54 12.77
CA LYS A 475 4.21 32.25 12.01
C LYS A 475 4.52 32.48 10.52
N LYS A 476 5.58 31.89 9.99
CA LYS A 476 5.94 31.95 8.57
C LYS A 476 5.70 30.61 7.91
N GLU A 477 5.06 30.65 6.75
CA GLU A 477 4.89 29.47 5.90
C GLU A 477 6.26 29.02 5.36
N ILE A 478 6.50 27.71 5.43
CA ILE A 478 7.65 27.06 4.84
C ILE A 478 7.23 26.65 3.43
N LYS A 479 7.65 27.45 2.44
CA LYS A 479 7.37 27.16 1.03
C LYS A 479 7.95 25.81 0.66
N ASN A 480 7.07 24.85 0.36
CA ASN A 480 7.47 23.57 -0.19
C ASN A 480 7.78 23.74 -1.68
N LYS A 481 9.07 23.61 -2.06
CA LYS A 481 9.45 23.42 -3.46
C LYS A 481 9.72 21.95 -3.67
N TYR A 482 8.64 21.25 -4.01
CA TYR A 482 8.57 19.82 -4.30
C TYR A 482 9.68 19.32 -5.24
N LYS A 483 10.14 20.18 -6.18
CA LYS A 483 11.32 19.97 -7.02
C LYS A 483 12.60 20.56 -6.40
N GLY A 484 13.28 19.83 -5.54
CA GLY A 484 14.73 20.03 -5.41
C GLY A 484 15.23 20.81 -4.18
N ASN A 485 14.39 21.42 -3.34
CA ASN A 485 14.91 22.34 -2.32
C ASN A 485 15.01 21.71 -0.92
N SER A 486 16.20 21.19 -0.61
CA SER A 486 16.59 20.61 0.69
C SER A 486 16.74 21.64 1.83
N LYS A 487 16.26 22.89 1.68
CA LYS A 487 16.51 23.96 2.64
C LYS A 487 16.04 23.59 4.04
N LEU A 488 16.99 23.56 4.96
CA LEU A 488 16.76 23.37 6.37
C LEU A 488 16.02 24.58 6.94
N THR A 489 14.88 24.36 7.58
CA THR A 489 14.26 25.39 8.41
C THR A 489 14.38 25.02 9.88
N LYS A 490 15.06 25.84 10.67
CA LYS A 490 15.22 25.62 12.11
C LYS A 490 14.06 26.25 12.90
N GLY A 491 13.69 25.63 14.00
CA GLY A 491 12.61 26.11 14.88
C GLY A 491 12.54 25.26 16.15
N LYS A 492 11.60 25.60 17.04
CA LYS A 492 11.23 24.75 18.19
C LYS A 492 9.82 24.17 18.07
N GLN A 493 9.01 24.76 17.18
CA GLN A 493 7.62 24.39 16.96
C GLN A 493 7.28 24.53 15.49
N PHE A 494 6.62 23.51 14.96
CA PHE A 494 6.10 23.48 13.61
C PHE A 494 4.60 23.20 13.66
N ALA A 495 3.83 23.82 12.76
CA ALA A 495 2.40 23.55 12.60
C ALA A 495 2.14 23.00 11.21
N VAL A 496 1.21 22.06 11.11
CA VAL A 496 0.61 21.64 9.84
C VAL A 496 -0.80 22.17 9.82
N GLN A 497 -1.15 22.89 8.76
CA GLN A 497 -2.49 23.45 8.53
C GLN A 497 -3.00 23.00 7.17
N SER A 498 -4.30 22.78 7.05
CA SER A 498 -4.98 22.52 5.79
C SER A 498 -6.37 23.13 5.86
N LYS A 499 -6.93 23.52 4.71
CA LYS A 499 -8.32 23.98 4.63
C LYS A 499 -9.32 22.87 4.96
N GLU A 500 -8.95 21.62 4.72
CA GLU A 500 -9.85 20.46 4.79
C GLU A 500 -9.72 19.66 6.08
N ARG A 501 -8.65 19.89 6.87
CA ARG A 501 -8.35 19.11 8.08
C ARG A 501 -7.97 20.02 9.24
N LYS A 502 -8.21 19.53 10.46
CA LYS A 502 -7.75 20.24 11.66
C LYS A 502 -6.23 20.45 11.60
N ALA A 503 -5.78 21.55 12.18
CA ALA A 503 -4.36 21.80 12.30
C ALA A 503 -3.76 20.97 13.44
N PHE A 504 -2.48 20.66 13.34
CA PHE A 504 -1.73 20.15 14.49
C PHE A 504 -0.38 20.83 14.59
N THR A 505 0.19 20.81 15.78
CA THR A 505 1.53 21.35 16.05
C THR A 505 2.42 20.27 16.63
N VAL A 506 3.69 20.30 16.24
CA VAL A 506 4.76 19.49 16.81
C VAL A 506 5.77 20.43 17.47
N LYS A 507 6.00 20.28 18.77
CA LYS A 507 6.99 21.03 19.54
C LYS A 507 8.10 20.09 20.01
N SER A 508 9.35 20.51 19.87
CA SER A 508 10.52 19.83 20.44
C SER A 508 11.05 20.64 21.61
N ASN A 509 11.63 19.96 22.61
CA ASN A 509 12.34 20.63 23.70
C ASN A 509 13.75 21.10 23.29
N GLY A 510 14.31 20.58 22.19
CA GLY A 510 15.59 21.00 21.61
C GLY A 510 15.45 21.84 20.33
N SER A 511 16.57 22.35 19.83
CA SER A 511 16.63 22.97 18.50
C SER A 511 16.38 21.91 17.44
N CYS A 512 15.27 22.01 16.72
CA CYS A 512 14.95 21.11 15.62
C CYS A 512 15.07 21.81 14.26
N GLY A 513 15.35 21.00 13.26
CA GLY A 513 15.36 21.38 11.87
C GLY A 513 14.36 20.52 11.12
N ILE A 514 13.61 21.14 10.22
CA ILE A 514 12.73 20.42 9.30
C ILE A 514 13.27 20.49 7.88
N ARG A 515 13.18 19.38 7.18
CA ARG A 515 13.42 19.29 5.74
C ARG A 515 12.25 18.61 5.06
N HIS A 516 11.83 19.14 3.94
CA HIS A 516 11.05 18.36 2.99
C HIS A 516 12.03 17.36 2.37
N SER A 517 11.70 16.07 2.41
CA SER A 517 12.51 15.11 1.67
C SER A 517 12.39 15.44 0.19
N ASN A 518 13.54 15.50 -0.47
CA ASN A 518 13.64 15.93 -1.85
C ASN A 518 13.29 14.80 -2.81
N MET A 519 12.31 13.98 -2.43
CA MET A 519 12.17 12.65 -2.97
C MET A 519 10.71 12.32 -3.20
N PRO A 520 10.42 11.77 -4.39
CA PRO A 520 9.44 10.73 -4.50
C PRO A 520 9.35 9.83 -3.32
N LEU A 521 8.13 9.69 -2.80
CA LEU A 521 7.70 8.42 -2.29
C LEU A 521 7.89 7.45 -3.45
N ILE A 522 9.06 6.81 -3.51
CA ILE A 522 9.45 5.99 -4.66
C ILE A 522 8.48 4.82 -4.72
N THR A 523 7.50 4.91 -5.60
CA THR A 523 6.60 3.82 -5.95
C THR A 523 6.82 3.51 -7.41
N TYR A 524 7.41 2.35 -7.70
CA TYR A 524 7.37 1.50 -8.90
C TYR A 524 7.33 2.07 -10.34
N VAL A 525 6.96 3.32 -10.62
CA VAL A 525 6.72 3.83 -11.98
C VAL A 525 7.86 4.76 -12.40
N GLU A 526 8.40 4.51 -13.59
CA GLU A 526 9.53 5.26 -14.19
C GLU A 526 9.17 6.72 -14.49
N ASP A 527 7.87 7.04 -14.65
CA ASP A 527 7.37 8.42 -14.67
C ASP A 527 6.96 8.90 -13.27
N GLU A 528 7.97 9.13 -12.44
CA GLU A 528 7.80 9.58 -11.06
C GLU A 528 7.09 10.94 -10.99
N ALA A 529 7.28 11.84 -11.96
CA ALA A 529 6.70 13.20 -11.96
C ALA A 529 5.15 13.22 -11.95
N ASP A 530 4.50 12.30 -12.65
CA ASP A 530 3.04 12.24 -12.78
C ASP A 530 2.33 11.61 -11.57
N PHE A 531 3.07 10.84 -10.75
CA PHE A 531 2.51 10.23 -9.54
C PHE A 531 2.31 11.26 -8.42
N PHE A 532 3.07 12.36 -8.40
CA PHE A 532 3.00 13.38 -7.34
C PHE A 532 1.78 14.24 -7.36
N ASP A 533 1.33 14.60 -8.55
CA ASP A 533 0.05 15.27 -8.69
C ASP A 533 -1.11 14.38 -8.22
N LYS A 534 -0.85 13.10 -7.95
CA LYS A 534 -1.83 12.13 -7.47
C LYS A 534 -1.65 11.71 -6.01
N VAL A 535 -0.55 12.04 -5.32
CA VAL A 535 -0.38 11.69 -3.89
C VAL A 535 -1.06 12.72 -2.98
N PRO A 536 -1.92 12.31 -2.03
CA PRO A 536 -2.65 13.26 -1.19
C PRO A 536 -1.83 13.87 -0.04
N TYR A 537 -0.52 13.62 0.02
CA TYR A 537 0.37 14.10 1.09
C TYR A 537 1.85 14.11 0.66
N HIS A 538 2.68 14.81 1.44
CA HIS A 538 4.13 14.73 1.41
C HIS A 538 4.68 14.50 2.83
N ILE A 539 5.94 14.05 2.92
CA ILE A 539 6.62 13.79 4.20
C ILE A 539 7.65 14.89 4.45
N ALA A 540 7.60 15.49 5.63
CA ALA A 540 8.61 16.41 6.12
C ALA A 540 9.34 15.79 7.31
N MET A 541 10.67 15.71 7.25
CA MET A 541 11.49 15.15 8.31
C MET A 541 11.81 16.20 9.35
N LEU A 542 11.19 16.09 10.52
CA LEU A 542 11.56 16.88 11.70
C LEU A 542 12.69 16.17 12.44
N SER A 543 13.80 16.85 12.65
CA SER A 543 15.03 16.28 13.20
C SER A 543 15.57 17.15 14.34
N ASN A 544 15.81 16.54 15.50
CA ASN A 544 16.54 17.14 16.60
C ASN A 544 18.00 16.66 16.53
N GLN A 545 18.91 17.57 16.16
CA GLN A 545 20.33 17.24 15.97
C GLN A 545 21.14 17.67 17.19
N ILE A 546 21.91 16.73 17.73
CA ILE A 546 22.75 16.94 18.90
C ILE A 546 24.20 16.64 18.50
N ILE A 547 25.07 17.65 18.65
CA ILE A 547 26.52 17.52 18.43
C ILE A 547 27.15 17.23 19.79
N LYS A 548 28.02 16.23 19.84
CA LYS A 548 28.66 15.73 21.07
C LYS A 548 27.63 15.49 22.18
N PRO A 549 26.65 14.58 21.96
CA PRO A 549 25.63 14.29 22.97
C PRO A 549 26.28 13.86 24.30
N LYS A 550 25.60 14.15 25.41
CA LYS A 550 25.95 13.58 26.71
C LYS A 550 25.71 12.07 26.66
N LYS A 551 26.57 11.29 27.35
CA LYS A 551 26.49 9.81 27.43
C LYS A 551 25.06 9.29 27.60
N LYS A 552 24.30 9.96 28.47
CA LYS A 552 22.85 9.79 28.60
C LYS A 552 22.18 11.13 28.33
N CYS A 553 21.19 11.14 27.44
CA CYS A 553 20.36 12.31 27.21
C CYS A 553 18.95 11.90 26.78
N SER A 554 18.01 12.83 26.91
CA SER A 554 16.60 12.57 26.60
C SER A 554 15.92 13.82 26.06
N GLY A 555 14.75 13.61 25.48
CA GLY A 555 13.89 14.71 25.07
C GLY A 555 12.54 14.25 24.57
N THR A 556 11.82 15.17 23.94
CA THR A 556 10.39 14.97 23.65
C THR A 556 9.97 15.60 22.33
N PHE A 557 9.03 14.95 21.64
CA PHE A 557 8.18 15.58 20.63
C PHE A 557 6.75 15.64 21.16
N ASP A 558 6.23 16.85 21.37
CA ASP A 558 4.85 17.10 21.78
C ASP A 558 3.99 17.39 20.55
N ILE A 559 3.02 16.51 20.27
CA ILE A 559 2.04 16.71 19.19
C ILE A 559 0.70 17.11 19.80
N THR A 560 0.14 18.22 19.32
CA THR A 560 -1.15 18.77 19.78
C THR A 560 -2.06 19.07 18.59
N ILE A 561 -3.30 18.56 18.62
CA ILE A 561 -4.36 18.86 17.66
C ILE A 561 -5.07 20.15 18.10
N LYS A 562 -5.27 21.07 17.16
CA LYS A 562 -5.99 22.32 17.38
C LYS A 562 -7.49 22.12 17.26
#